data_AF-A0A0B2WJS1-F1
#
_entry.id   AF-A0A0B2WJS1-F1
#
_cell.length_a   1.000
_cell.length_b   1.000
_cell.length_c   1.000
_cell.angle_alpha   90.00
_cell.angle_beta   90.00
_cell.angle_gamma   90.00
#
_symmetry.space_group_name_H-M   'P 1'
#
loop_
_entity.id
_entity.type
_entity.pdbx_description
1 polymer ?
#
loop_
_entity_poly.entity_id
_entity_poly.type
_entity_poly.pdbx_seq_one_letter_code
_entity_poly.pdbx_strand_id
1 'polypeptide(L)'
;MTSVPRTCTEWKAALAEIKRDYMGRRFRECSTRCREILLHTDELDQANPVYLVYLHFYAATALEVQALTIHHSSPSRAALLKQAYDHLSTASKLAKHADEDMSRPTSRFSSALSGLHSPGLHSPAGSDSSASTAFTTRSSTTASVCSVDEVALKPCPTPRPKKRVAFCDKPMVEPIIRPDSPTLGFDEWLGRSSPEPVYPESILKSVKPSLSVVVSAPLAPASPSLGDVEDVDPFFYTRSIHRFCTILSSIRRQITAHMTTLELEISACRIPTVPAHSNRELKALDVKARIERLRACGWKRTRFDAQRYERLTENALADMVG
;
A
#
# COMPACT_ATOMS: atom_id res chain seq x y z
N MET A 1 -5.97 -19.31 -19.66
CA MET A 1 -5.65 -20.45 -18.79
C MET A 1 -4.28 -20.18 -18.18
N THR A 2 -4.26 -19.61 -16.99
CA THR A 2 -3.04 -19.40 -16.21
C THR A 2 -2.79 -20.68 -15.41
N SER A 3 -1.75 -21.43 -15.76
CA SER A 3 -1.35 -22.63 -15.03
C SER A 3 -0.83 -22.25 -13.65
N VAL A 4 -1.11 -23.07 -12.64
CA VAL A 4 -0.54 -22.92 -11.30
C VAL A 4 0.98 -23.00 -11.38
N PRO A 5 1.73 -22.07 -10.76
CA PRO A 5 3.17 -22.18 -10.68
C PRO A 5 3.60 -23.42 -9.88
N ARG A 6 4.43 -24.27 -10.46
CA ARG A 6 4.91 -25.52 -9.83
C ARG A 6 6.38 -25.42 -9.44
N THR A 7 7.16 -24.65 -10.18
CA THR A 7 8.59 -24.47 -9.91
C THR A 7 8.89 -23.14 -9.23
N CYS A 8 10.02 -23.06 -8.53
CA CYS A 8 10.46 -21.83 -7.86
C CYS A 8 10.60 -20.64 -8.84
N THR A 9 11.04 -20.92 -10.08
CA THR A 9 11.17 -19.92 -11.15
C THR A 9 9.80 -19.43 -11.62
N GLU A 10 8.84 -20.33 -11.81
CA GLU A 10 7.46 -19.97 -12.15
C GLU A 10 6.81 -19.14 -11.03
N TRP A 11 7.01 -19.51 -9.76
CA TRP A 11 6.52 -18.75 -8.62
C TRP A 11 7.08 -17.32 -8.59
N LYS A 12 8.38 -17.16 -8.83
CA LYS A 12 9.01 -15.84 -8.93
C LYS A 12 8.45 -15.02 -10.09
N ALA A 13 8.24 -15.64 -11.26
CA ALA A 13 7.65 -14.98 -12.42
C ALA A 13 6.21 -14.52 -12.13
N ALA A 14 5.37 -15.42 -11.62
CA ALA A 14 3.98 -15.11 -11.27
C ALA A 14 3.87 -13.97 -10.25
N LEU A 15 4.67 -14.02 -9.18
CA LEU A 15 4.70 -12.94 -8.18
C LEU A 15 5.23 -11.62 -8.75
N ALA A 16 6.18 -11.66 -9.70
CA ALA A 16 6.65 -10.46 -10.37
C ALA A 16 5.54 -9.81 -11.23
N GLU A 17 4.70 -10.60 -11.90
CA GLU A 17 3.54 -10.09 -12.64
C GLU A 17 2.49 -9.47 -11.72
N ILE A 18 2.16 -10.14 -10.61
CA ILE A 18 1.23 -9.60 -9.61
C ILE A 18 1.74 -8.27 -9.05
N LYS A 19 3.02 -8.21 -8.69
CA LYS A 19 3.67 -6.97 -8.25
C LYS A 19 3.61 -5.89 -9.33
N ARG A 20 3.80 -6.25 -10.61
CA ARG A 20 3.72 -5.30 -11.73
C ARG A 20 2.31 -4.74 -11.90
N ASP A 21 1.28 -5.57 -11.77
CA ASP A 21 -0.11 -5.13 -11.83
C ASP A 21 -0.44 -4.20 -10.66
N TYR A 22 -0.03 -4.57 -9.44
CA TYR A 22 -0.22 -3.76 -8.25
C TYR A 22 0.46 -2.39 -8.36
N MET A 23 1.74 -2.36 -8.70
CA MET A 23 2.51 -1.12 -8.88
C MET A 23 1.97 -0.28 -10.04
N GLY A 24 1.44 -0.92 -11.08
CA GLY A 24 0.76 -0.28 -12.20
C GLY A 24 -0.67 0.18 -11.90
N ARG A 25 -1.14 0.11 -10.64
CA ARG A 25 -2.51 0.45 -10.21
C ARG A 25 -3.62 -0.34 -10.91
N ARG A 26 -3.28 -1.47 -11.52
CA ARG A 26 -4.21 -2.43 -12.13
C ARG A 26 -4.71 -3.39 -11.05
N PHE A 27 -5.44 -2.82 -10.08
CA PHE A 27 -5.83 -3.54 -8.87
C PHE A 27 -6.85 -4.65 -9.15
N ARG A 28 -7.72 -4.46 -10.14
CA ARG A 28 -8.69 -5.49 -10.54
C ARG A 28 -7.96 -6.71 -11.09
N GLU A 29 -7.06 -6.51 -12.04
CA GLU A 29 -6.23 -7.54 -12.66
C GLU A 29 -5.35 -8.25 -11.62
N CYS A 30 -4.73 -7.47 -10.72
CA CYS A 30 -3.97 -8.00 -9.60
C CYS A 30 -4.80 -8.95 -8.73
N SER A 31 -5.98 -8.50 -8.28
CA SER A 31 -6.86 -9.31 -7.41
C SER A 31 -7.39 -10.55 -8.12
N THR A 32 -7.78 -10.44 -9.40
CA THR A 32 -8.25 -11.57 -10.21
C THR A 32 -7.15 -12.61 -10.38
N ARG A 33 -5.93 -12.21 -10.77
CA ARG A 33 -4.82 -13.15 -10.95
C ARG A 33 -4.44 -13.85 -9.65
N CYS A 34 -4.43 -13.13 -8.53
CA CYS A 34 -4.18 -13.75 -7.23
C CYS A 34 -5.23 -14.82 -6.92
N ARG A 35 -6.52 -14.51 -7.14
CA ARG A 35 -7.62 -15.45 -6.92
C ARG A 35 -7.54 -16.65 -7.84
N GLU A 36 -7.25 -16.46 -9.12
CA GLU A 36 -7.09 -17.55 -10.10
C GLU A 36 -6.04 -18.56 -9.63
N ILE A 37 -4.87 -18.08 -9.18
CA ILE A 37 -3.82 -18.97 -8.67
C ILE A 37 -4.31 -19.69 -7.40
N LEU A 38 -5.01 -18.98 -6.50
CA LEU A 38 -5.52 -19.51 -5.24
C LEU A 38 -6.70 -20.50 -5.39
N LEU A 39 -7.35 -20.59 -6.56
CA LEU A 39 -8.46 -21.55 -6.76
C LEU A 39 -7.99 -23.01 -6.77
N HIS A 40 -6.73 -23.26 -7.09
CA HIS A 40 -6.16 -24.59 -7.24
C HIS A 40 -5.58 -25.12 -5.92
N THR A 41 -6.42 -25.19 -4.89
CA THR A 41 -6.03 -25.53 -3.50
C THR A 41 -5.19 -26.79 -3.39
N ASP A 42 -5.54 -27.86 -4.11
CA ASP A 42 -4.86 -29.16 -4.04
C ASP A 42 -3.40 -29.11 -4.54
N GLU A 43 -3.09 -28.22 -5.50
CA GLU A 43 -1.72 -28.04 -6.01
C GLU A 43 -0.89 -27.08 -5.14
N LEU A 44 -1.56 -26.25 -4.33
CA LEU A 44 -0.94 -25.24 -3.47
C LEU A 44 -0.45 -25.80 -2.14
N ASP A 45 -0.94 -26.96 -1.71
CA ASP A 45 -0.49 -27.62 -0.47
C ASP A 45 0.99 -27.99 -0.50
N GLN A 46 1.58 -28.13 -1.69
CA GLN A 46 3.01 -28.39 -1.88
C GLN A 46 3.84 -27.10 -2.01
N ALA A 47 3.20 -25.94 -2.17
CA ALA A 47 3.88 -24.68 -2.37
C ALA A 47 4.47 -24.13 -1.07
N ASN A 48 5.55 -23.36 -1.17
CA ASN A 48 6.11 -22.68 -0.01
C ASN A 48 5.07 -21.68 0.56
N PRO A 49 4.75 -21.73 1.86
CA PRO A 49 3.68 -20.93 2.46
C PRO A 49 3.89 -19.42 2.30
N VAL A 50 5.13 -18.95 2.13
CA VAL A 50 5.41 -17.53 1.91
C VAL A 50 4.85 -17.01 0.60
N TYR A 51 4.84 -17.82 -0.46
CA TYR A 51 4.22 -17.41 -1.72
C TYR A 51 2.71 -17.20 -1.54
N LEU A 52 2.08 -18.08 -0.76
CA LEU A 52 0.65 -17.98 -0.44
C LEU A 52 0.36 -16.75 0.41
N VAL A 53 1.19 -16.46 1.41
CA VAL A 53 1.10 -15.22 2.21
C VAL A 53 1.13 -14.00 1.30
N TYR A 54 2.06 -13.93 0.34
CA TYR A 54 2.13 -12.83 -0.63
C TYR A 54 0.91 -12.75 -1.54
N LEU A 55 0.40 -13.88 -2.06
CA LEU A 55 -0.79 -13.91 -2.89
C LEU A 55 -2.00 -13.35 -2.15
N HIS A 56 -2.26 -13.84 -0.94
CA HIS A 56 -3.36 -13.35 -0.12
C HIS A 56 -3.20 -11.87 0.25
N PHE A 57 -1.98 -11.43 0.57
CA PHE A 57 -1.69 -10.03 0.88
C PHE A 57 -1.96 -9.10 -0.31
N TYR A 58 -1.47 -9.43 -1.51
CA TYR A 58 -1.72 -8.64 -2.71
C TYR A 58 -3.17 -8.69 -3.16
N ALA A 59 -3.85 -9.83 -3.04
CA ALA A 59 -5.28 -9.94 -3.29
C ALA A 59 -6.06 -8.99 -2.37
N ALA A 60 -5.79 -9.03 -1.06
CA ALA A 60 -6.50 -8.23 -0.08
C ALA A 60 -6.28 -6.73 -0.27
N THR A 61 -5.02 -6.29 -0.38
CA THR A 61 -4.69 -4.87 -0.56
C THR A 61 -5.24 -4.32 -1.88
N ALA A 62 -5.25 -5.11 -2.95
CA ALA A 62 -5.88 -4.71 -4.20
C ALA A 62 -7.41 -4.61 -4.08
N LEU A 63 -8.07 -5.48 -3.31
CA LEU A 63 -9.51 -5.41 -3.02
C LEU A 63 -9.85 -4.21 -2.12
N GLU A 64 -9.02 -3.91 -1.14
CA GLU A 64 -9.15 -2.74 -0.27
C GLU A 64 -9.10 -1.45 -1.09
N VAL A 65 -8.10 -1.30 -1.97
CA VAL A 65 -8.00 -0.11 -2.83
C VAL A 65 -9.19 -0.01 -3.79
N GLN A 66 -9.70 -1.13 -4.32
CA GLN A 66 -10.93 -1.13 -5.11
C GLN A 66 -12.15 -0.72 -4.28
N ALA A 67 -12.25 -1.14 -3.02
CA ALA A 67 -13.34 -0.73 -2.14
C ALA A 67 -13.31 0.77 -1.86
N LEU A 68 -12.12 1.37 -1.74
CA LEU A 68 -11.95 2.81 -1.50
C LEU A 68 -12.56 3.69 -2.60
N THR A 69 -12.63 3.22 -3.84
CA THR A 69 -13.23 3.98 -4.97
C THR A 69 -14.76 3.91 -4.99
N ILE A 70 -15.36 3.03 -4.19
CA ILE A 70 -16.81 2.85 -4.10
C ILE A 70 -17.36 3.67 -2.93
N HIS A 71 -18.56 4.24 -3.09
CA HIS A 71 -19.25 4.99 -2.05
C HIS A 71 -19.42 4.18 -0.76
N HIS A 72 -19.23 4.84 0.40
CA HIS A 72 -19.20 4.21 1.74
C HIS A 72 -20.49 3.44 2.10
N SER A 73 -21.64 3.88 1.60
CA SER A 73 -22.94 3.24 1.84
C SER A 73 -23.27 2.10 0.86
N SER A 74 -22.41 1.82 -0.12
CA SER A 74 -22.67 0.79 -1.12
C SER A 74 -22.50 -0.62 -0.53
N PRO A 75 -23.46 -1.54 -0.72
CA PRO A 75 -23.30 -2.93 -0.29
C PRO A 75 -22.14 -3.64 -1.01
N SER A 76 -21.80 -3.19 -2.23
CA SER A 76 -20.65 -3.70 -2.98
C SER A 76 -19.31 -3.39 -2.29
N ARG A 77 -19.18 -2.18 -1.71
CA ARG A 77 -17.99 -1.81 -0.92
C ARG A 77 -17.83 -2.75 0.27
N ALA A 78 -18.90 -2.95 1.04
CA ALA A 78 -18.89 -3.85 2.20
C ALA A 78 -18.51 -5.29 1.81
N ALA A 79 -18.99 -5.78 0.66
CA ALA A 79 -18.62 -7.10 0.15
C ALA A 79 -17.12 -7.19 -0.20
N LEU A 80 -16.54 -6.18 -0.86
CA LEU A 80 -15.11 -6.14 -1.17
C LEU A 80 -14.25 -6.07 0.09
N LEU A 81 -14.63 -5.22 1.06
CA LEU A 81 -13.92 -5.11 2.34
C LEU A 81 -13.93 -6.44 3.11
N LYS A 82 -15.07 -7.14 3.11
CA LYS A 82 -15.18 -8.47 3.71
C LYS A 82 -14.26 -9.49 3.01
N GLN A 83 -14.25 -9.51 1.68
CA GLN A 83 -13.34 -10.38 0.94
C GLN A 83 -11.87 -10.06 1.23
N ALA A 84 -11.50 -8.78 1.30
CA ALA A 84 -10.15 -8.36 1.67
C ALA A 84 -9.77 -8.86 3.08
N TYR A 85 -10.70 -8.76 4.03
CA TYR A 85 -10.51 -9.25 5.39
C TYR A 85 -10.31 -10.76 5.43
N ASP A 86 -11.13 -11.53 4.69
CA ASP A 86 -11.01 -12.99 4.61
C ASP A 86 -9.63 -13.40 4.05
N HIS A 87 -9.14 -12.71 3.01
CA HIS A 87 -7.80 -12.95 2.49
C HIS A 87 -6.69 -12.63 3.52
N LEU A 88 -6.78 -11.51 4.25
CA LEU A 88 -5.79 -11.18 5.29
C LEU A 88 -5.83 -12.12 6.49
N SER A 89 -7.01 -12.59 6.88
CA SER A 89 -7.18 -13.59 7.93
C SER A 89 -6.47 -14.89 7.56
N THR A 90 -6.65 -15.36 6.32
CA THR A 90 -5.93 -16.53 5.80
C THR A 90 -4.42 -16.28 5.71
N ALA A 91 -3.99 -15.11 5.21
CA ALA A 91 -2.57 -14.73 5.18
C ALA A 91 -1.94 -14.73 6.58
N SER A 92 -2.66 -14.24 7.59
CA SER A 92 -2.22 -14.21 8.99
C SER A 92 -2.01 -15.62 9.53
N LYS A 93 -2.92 -16.56 9.27
CA LYS A 93 -2.79 -17.97 9.67
C LYS A 93 -1.60 -18.63 8.98
N LEU A 94 -1.45 -18.46 7.67
CA LEU A 94 -0.32 -18.98 6.91
C LEU A 94 1.03 -18.41 7.38
N ALA A 95 1.08 -17.11 7.67
CA ALA A 95 2.29 -16.46 8.16
C ALA A 95 2.71 -16.95 9.55
N LYS A 96 1.74 -17.30 10.43
CA LYS A 96 2.04 -17.93 11.72
C LYS A 96 2.59 -19.33 11.55
N HIS A 97 1.95 -20.15 10.71
CA HIS A 97 2.42 -21.50 10.40
C HIS A 97 3.84 -21.49 9.82
N ALA A 98 4.12 -20.61 8.84
CA ALA A 98 5.44 -20.46 8.24
C ALA A 98 6.53 -20.03 9.23
N ASP A 99 6.16 -19.26 10.25
CA ASP A 99 7.06 -18.82 11.32
C ASP A 99 7.38 -19.97 12.29
N GLU A 100 6.37 -20.76 12.64
CA GLU A 100 6.51 -21.96 13.47
C GLU A 100 7.36 -23.04 12.80
N ASP A 101 7.18 -23.24 11.48
CA ASP A 101 7.97 -24.20 10.68
C ASP A 101 9.46 -23.84 10.66
N MET A 102 9.79 -22.55 10.56
CA MET A 102 11.19 -22.09 10.52
C MET A 102 11.81 -21.92 11.90
N SER A 103 11.01 -21.69 12.93
CA SER A 103 11.47 -21.59 14.33
C SER A 103 11.68 -22.96 14.96
N ARG A 104 11.12 -24.03 14.39
CA ARG A 104 11.44 -25.39 14.81
C ARG A 104 12.92 -25.63 14.56
N PRO A 105 13.72 -25.88 15.61
CA PRO A 105 15.10 -26.25 15.42
C PRO A 105 15.12 -27.51 14.55
N THR A 106 15.74 -27.43 13.37
CA THR A 106 16.09 -28.60 12.57
C THR A 106 17.19 -29.37 13.31
N SER A 107 16.89 -29.90 14.51
CA SER A 107 17.81 -30.70 15.33
C SER A 107 17.97 -32.12 14.77
N ARG A 108 17.84 -32.29 13.45
CA ARG A 108 18.12 -33.55 12.76
C ARG A 108 19.43 -33.51 11.96
N PHE A 109 20.11 -32.36 11.88
CA PHE A 109 21.41 -32.24 11.21
C PHE A 109 22.58 -31.90 12.13
N SER A 110 22.48 -32.23 13.42
CA SER A 110 23.63 -32.22 14.34
C SER A 110 23.47 -33.31 15.40
N SER A 111 23.52 -34.57 14.98
CA SER A 111 23.79 -35.74 15.85
C SER A 111 24.24 -36.95 15.03
N ALA A 112 25.15 -36.76 14.06
CA ALA A 112 25.80 -37.87 13.37
C ALA A 112 27.35 -37.83 13.43
N LEU A 113 27.94 -36.88 14.17
CA LEU A 113 29.40 -36.78 14.34
C LEU A 113 29.87 -36.50 15.77
N SER A 114 29.03 -36.75 16.78
CA SER A 114 29.48 -36.80 18.18
C SER A 114 29.39 -38.24 18.70
N GLY A 115 29.98 -39.14 17.93
CA GLY A 115 30.29 -40.50 18.35
C GLY A 115 31.77 -40.56 18.72
N LEU A 116 32.03 -40.94 19.96
CA LEU A 116 33.32 -41.14 20.63
C LEU A 116 33.93 -39.93 21.34
N HIS A 117 34.21 -40.18 22.62
CA HIS A 117 34.90 -39.38 23.65
C HIS A 117 34.03 -38.47 24.52
N SER A 118 33.35 -39.06 25.52
CA SER A 118 33.91 -39.11 26.90
C SER A 118 32.95 -39.80 27.88
N PRO A 119 33.46 -40.58 28.86
CA PRO A 119 32.66 -41.11 29.94
C PRO A 119 32.52 -40.09 31.07
N GLY A 120 31.38 -40.13 31.76
CA GLY A 120 31.43 -40.20 33.22
C GLY A 120 31.33 -38.90 34.01
N LEU A 121 30.11 -38.71 34.51
CA LEU A 121 29.77 -38.48 35.92
C LEU A 121 29.47 -37.03 36.41
N HIS A 122 28.37 -37.00 37.17
CA HIS A 122 27.93 -36.03 38.18
C HIS A 122 27.11 -34.81 37.72
N SER A 123 25.79 -34.98 37.73
CA SER A 123 24.87 -34.07 38.43
C SER A 123 25.00 -34.35 39.94
N PRO A 124 24.76 -33.39 40.88
CA PRO A 124 23.51 -32.61 40.93
C PRO A 124 23.55 -31.18 41.58
N ALA A 125 22.37 -30.55 41.51
CA ALA A 125 21.75 -29.65 42.50
C ALA A 125 22.23 -28.19 42.68
N GLY A 126 21.25 -27.28 42.71
CA GLY A 126 21.24 -26.16 43.66
C GLY A 126 21.05 -24.74 43.11
N SER A 127 19.84 -24.22 43.27
CA SER A 127 19.49 -22.83 43.65
C SER A 127 19.67 -21.63 42.72
N ASP A 128 18.50 -21.03 42.43
CA ASP A 128 18.03 -19.69 42.81
C ASP A 128 18.80 -18.41 42.44
N SER A 129 18.03 -17.53 41.80
CA SER A 129 18.01 -16.06 41.96
C SER A 129 19.21 -15.24 41.50
N SER A 130 19.02 -14.43 40.46
CA SER A 130 18.75 -12.98 40.62
C SER A 130 19.00 -12.18 39.34
N ALA A 131 18.20 -11.13 39.21
CA ALA A 131 18.36 -10.03 38.29
C ALA A 131 19.76 -9.40 38.34
N SER A 132 20.23 -8.89 37.20
CA SER A 132 20.77 -7.52 37.11
C SER A 132 21.07 -7.11 35.66
N THR A 133 20.47 -5.97 35.32
CA THR A 133 20.88 -4.98 34.34
C THR A 133 22.31 -4.46 34.56
N ALA A 134 23.07 -4.28 33.48
CA ALA A 134 24.09 -3.24 33.30
C ALA A 134 24.36 -3.13 31.78
N PHE A 135 23.98 -2.07 31.07
CA PHE A 135 24.60 -0.74 31.02
C PHE A 135 26.13 -0.79 30.80
N THR A 136 26.56 -0.47 29.58
CA THR A 136 27.93 -0.01 29.30
C THR A 136 27.87 1.38 28.70
N THR A 137 28.08 2.36 29.57
CA THR A 137 28.57 3.70 29.28
C THR A 137 30.01 3.64 28.75
N ARG A 138 30.30 4.34 27.66
CA ARG A 138 31.64 4.94 27.42
C ARG A 138 31.49 6.39 27.01
N SER A 139 31.98 7.25 27.90
CA SER A 139 32.24 8.69 27.78
C SER A 139 33.21 8.99 26.63
N SER A 140 32.97 10.01 25.80
CA SER A 140 33.38 11.43 25.92
C SER A 140 34.84 11.72 25.54
N THR A 141 35.03 12.56 24.53
CA THR A 141 36.19 13.47 24.39
C THR A 141 35.69 14.85 23.96
N THR A 142 36.00 15.84 24.78
CA THR A 142 35.80 17.31 24.69
C THR A 142 36.85 17.94 23.74
N ALA A 143 36.51 18.86 22.83
CA ALA A 143 36.36 20.32 22.94
C ALA A 143 37.62 21.13 22.56
N SER A 144 37.46 22.21 21.77
CA SER A 144 38.20 23.51 21.77
C SER A 144 37.89 24.31 20.48
N VAL A 145 36.98 25.31 20.48
CA VAL A 145 37.14 26.81 20.44
C VAL A 145 38.00 27.39 19.28
N CYS A 146 37.76 28.51 18.57
CA CYS A 146 36.77 29.60 18.49
C CYS A 146 37.08 30.46 17.23
N SER A 147 36.28 31.51 16.95
CA SER A 147 36.63 32.80 16.28
C SER A 147 36.23 32.96 14.80
N VAL A 148 35.78 34.10 14.25
CA VAL A 148 35.08 35.37 14.62
C VAL A 148 34.80 36.08 13.26
N ASP A 149 33.83 36.98 13.19
CA ASP A 149 33.28 37.60 11.97
C ASP A 149 34.04 38.85 11.43
N GLU A 150 33.87 39.07 10.11
CA GLU A 150 33.64 40.33 9.35
C GLU A 150 34.74 41.31 8.79
N VAL A 151 34.45 41.73 7.54
CA VAL A 151 34.68 43.03 6.81
C VAL A 151 35.73 43.15 5.65
N ALA A 152 35.15 43.21 4.43
CA ALA A 152 35.42 44.01 3.19
C ALA A 152 36.77 43.96 2.42
N LEU A 153 36.70 43.62 1.11
CA LEU A 153 36.66 44.54 -0.07
C LEU A 153 36.63 43.77 -1.43
N LYS A 154 35.92 44.34 -2.42
CA LYS A 154 35.64 43.99 -3.86
C LYS A 154 36.91 43.76 -4.75
N PRO A 155 36.85 43.40 -6.08
CA PRO A 155 35.72 43.11 -7.01
C PRO A 155 35.85 41.88 -7.99
N CYS A 156 34.73 41.57 -8.68
CA CYS A 156 34.42 40.55 -9.74
C CYS A 156 35.14 40.76 -11.11
N PRO A 157 35.06 39.89 -12.19
CA PRO A 157 33.87 39.22 -12.80
C PRO A 157 34.11 37.77 -13.36
N THR A 158 33.18 36.90 -13.80
CA THR A 158 31.98 36.93 -14.67
C THR A 158 31.09 35.67 -14.48
N PRO A 159 29.79 35.67 -14.86
CA PRO A 159 28.82 34.59 -14.56
C PRO A 159 28.46 33.67 -15.74
N ARG A 160 28.09 32.40 -15.46
CA ARG A 160 27.45 31.48 -16.42
C ARG A 160 25.97 31.22 -16.06
N PRO A 161 25.07 31.06 -17.04
CA PRO A 161 23.64 31.29 -16.88
C PRO A 161 22.91 30.13 -16.16
N LYS A 162 22.18 30.47 -15.09
CA LYS A 162 21.14 29.61 -14.50
C LYS A 162 19.81 29.89 -15.22
N LYS A 163 19.08 28.83 -15.58
CA LYS A 163 17.73 28.90 -16.14
C LYS A 163 16.81 29.59 -15.12
N ARG A 164 16.29 30.76 -15.48
CA ARG A 164 15.28 31.50 -14.71
C ARG A 164 13.90 31.09 -15.22
N VAL A 165 13.07 30.59 -14.31
CA VAL A 165 11.62 30.44 -14.50
C VAL A 165 11.02 31.84 -14.42
N ALA A 166 10.30 32.25 -15.45
CA ALA A 166 9.50 33.46 -15.42
C ALA A 166 8.08 33.10 -14.96
N PHE A 167 7.66 33.64 -13.82
CA PHE A 167 6.24 33.72 -13.48
C PHE A 167 5.69 34.99 -14.13
N CYS A 168 4.64 34.83 -14.93
CA CYS A 168 3.93 35.96 -15.50
C CYS A 168 2.88 36.41 -14.48
N ASP A 169 3.23 37.42 -13.69
CA ASP A 169 2.26 38.19 -12.92
C ASP A 169 1.60 39.21 -13.86
N LYS A 170 0.36 38.95 -14.26
CA LYS A 170 -0.56 40.01 -14.68
C LYS A 170 -2.01 39.67 -14.30
N PRO A 171 -2.73 40.62 -13.67
CA PRO A 171 -4.07 40.42 -13.15
C PRO A 171 -5.17 40.84 -14.15
N MET A 172 -6.41 40.51 -13.79
CA MET A 172 -7.70 41.02 -14.29
C MET A 172 -8.18 40.51 -15.65
N VAL A 173 -9.16 39.60 -15.61
CA VAL A 173 -10.51 39.87 -16.13
C VAL A 173 -11.51 39.24 -15.18
N GLU A 174 -12.13 40.06 -14.34
CA GLU A 174 -13.32 39.72 -13.56
C GLU A 174 -14.51 39.62 -14.53
N PRO A 175 -15.23 38.49 -14.61
CA PRO A 175 -16.45 38.43 -15.38
C PRO A 175 -17.49 39.35 -14.74
N ILE A 176 -17.93 40.35 -15.49
CA ILE A 176 -19.01 41.27 -15.11
C ILE A 176 -20.29 40.43 -14.87
N ILE A 177 -20.56 40.12 -13.61
CA ILE A 177 -21.83 39.56 -13.16
C ILE A 177 -22.85 40.70 -13.20
N ARG A 178 -23.79 40.64 -14.15
CA ARG A 178 -24.95 41.53 -14.15
C ARG A 178 -25.88 41.13 -13.00
N PRO A 179 -26.48 42.08 -12.25
CA PRO A 179 -27.26 41.75 -11.07
C PRO A 179 -28.70 41.29 -11.33
N ASP A 180 -29.15 41.09 -12.58
CA ASP A 180 -30.55 40.77 -12.88
C ASP A 180 -30.73 39.71 -14.00
N SER A 181 -30.22 38.49 -13.80
CA SER A 181 -30.64 37.34 -14.62
C SER A 181 -30.92 36.08 -13.79
N PRO A 182 -32.17 35.60 -13.73
CA PRO A 182 -32.51 34.33 -13.09
C PRO A 182 -32.35 33.19 -14.10
N THR A 183 -31.29 32.39 -13.95
CA THR A 183 -31.14 31.08 -14.59
C THR A 183 -30.65 30.13 -13.49
N LEU A 184 -31.51 29.40 -12.78
CA LEU A 184 -32.44 28.38 -13.25
C LEU A 184 -31.70 27.30 -14.05
N GLY A 185 -31.10 26.39 -13.27
CA GLY A 185 -30.92 24.96 -13.54
C GLY A 185 -29.91 24.56 -14.61
N PHE A 186 -28.81 23.92 -14.21
CA PHE A 186 -28.17 22.84 -14.98
C PHE A 186 -27.50 21.83 -14.03
N ASP A 187 -28.29 20.86 -13.60
CA ASP A 187 -27.83 19.49 -13.34
C ASP A 187 -27.57 18.84 -14.71
N GLU A 188 -26.32 18.64 -15.12
CA GLU A 188 -25.95 17.67 -16.17
C GLU A 188 -24.41 17.50 -16.27
N TRP A 189 -23.82 16.67 -15.41
CA TRP A 189 -22.46 16.14 -15.63
C TRP A 189 -22.42 14.61 -15.47
N LEU A 190 -23.40 13.95 -16.07
CA LEU A 190 -23.29 12.55 -16.47
C LEU A 190 -23.05 12.48 -17.98
N GLY A 191 -21.87 11.99 -18.36
CA GLY A 191 -21.68 11.29 -19.63
C GLY A 191 -21.41 12.15 -20.87
N ARG A 192 -20.12 12.30 -21.21
CA ARG A 192 -19.67 12.16 -22.61
C ARG A 192 -18.31 11.45 -22.68
N SER A 193 -18.38 10.21 -23.16
CA SER A 193 -17.36 9.53 -23.94
C SER A 193 -17.16 10.20 -25.30
N SER A 194 -15.92 10.45 -25.72
CA SER A 194 -15.40 10.48 -27.12
C SER A 194 -13.93 11.00 -27.12
N PRO A 195 -13.15 10.84 -28.20
CA PRO A 195 -12.66 9.61 -28.82
C PRO A 195 -11.12 9.55 -28.90
N GLU A 196 -10.62 8.37 -29.24
CA GLU A 196 -9.23 7.99 -29.52
C GLU A 196 -8.63 8.75 -30.73
N PRO A 197 -7.40 9.31 -30.62
CA PRO A 197 -6.67 9.78 -31.78
C PRO A 197 -5.82 8.66 -32.39
N VAL A 198 -6.26 8.23 -33.58
CA VAL A 198 -5.49 7.48 -34.58
C VAL A 198 -4.24 8.30 -34.98
N TYR A 199 -3.05 7.71 -34.89
CA TYR A 199 -1.84 8.19 -35.57
C TYR A 199 -1.10 7.02 -36.26
N PRO A 200 -0.38 7.28 -37.35
CA PRO A 200 -0.21 6.34 -38.46
C PRO A 200 1.07 5.49 -38.37
N GLU A 201 1.01 4.40 -39.14
CA GLU A 201 2.05 3.40 -39.37
C GLU A 201 3.39 4.00 -39.79
N SER A 202 4.47 3.46 -39.21
CA SER A 202 5.84 3.69 -39.66
C SER A 202 6.32 2.54 -40.55
N ILE A 203 6.61 2.92 -41.79
CA ILE A 203 7.16 2.13 -42.88
C ILE A 203 8.65 1.89 -42.62
N LEU A 204 9.05 0.69 -42.19
CA LEU A 204 10.40 0.19 -42.44
C LEU A 204 10.36 -1.28 -42.91
N LYS A 205 10.78 -1.44 -44.16
CA LYS A 205 10.90 -2.67 -44.93
C LYS A 205 12.01 -3.56 -44.38
N SER A 206 11.70 -4.87 -44.33
CA SER A 206 12.51 -6.01 -44.80
C SER A 206 14.01 -6.05 -44.48
N VAL A 207 14.46 -7.09 -43.76
CA VAL A 207 15.42 -8.07 -44.32
C VAL A 207 15.18 -9.44 -43.65
N LYS A 208 14.94 -10.44 -44.48
CA LYS A 208 14.97 -11.88 -44.19
C LYS A 208 16.32 -12.42 -44.68
N PRO A 209 16.97 -13.33 -43.96
CA PRO A 209 17.74 -14.36 -44.65
C PRO A 209 17.34 -15.75 -44.14
N SER A 210 16.70 -16.50 -45.03
CA SER A 210 16.81 -17.95 -45.08
C SER A 210 18.17 -18.31 -45.68
N LEU A 211 18.88 -19.28 -45.10
CA LEU A 211 19.48 -20.39 -45.85
C LEU A 211 19.92 -21.51 -44.90
N SER A 212 19.74 -22.70 -45.43
CA SER A 212 19.77 -24.05 -44.88
C SER A 212 21.13 -24.73 -45.03
N VAL A 213 21.58 -25.52 -44.03
CA VAL A 213 22.55 -26.62 -44.19
C VAL A 213 22.21 -27.80 -43.26
N VAL A 214 21.48 -28.78 -43.80
CA VAL A 214 21.78 -30.23 -43.94
C VAL A 214 22.71 -30.94 -42.91
N VAL A 215 22.08 -31.90 -42.18
CA VAL A 215 22.51 -33.29 -41.83
C VAL A 215 23.47 -33.58 -40.66
N SER A 216 22.92 -34.17 -39.57
CA SER A 216 23.08 -35.60 -39.21
C SER A 216 22.34 -35.94 -37.90
N ALA A 217 21.69 -37.11 -37.87
CA ALA A 217 21.05 -37.74 -36.70
C ALA A 217 21.93 -38.91 -36.17
N PRO A 218 21.46 -39.82 -35.29
CA PRO A 218 21.39 -39.71 -33.82
C PRO A 218 22.15 -40.86 -33.09
N LEU A 219 22.54 -40.68 -31.81
CA LEU A 219 22.81 -41.82 -30.91
C LEU A 219 22.68 -41.46 -29.40
N ALA A 220 21.58 -41.95 -28.81
CA ALA A 220 21.38 -42.67 -27.55
C ALA A 220 22.07 -42.27 -26.20
N PRO A 221 21.47 -42.66 -25.05
CA PRO A 221 21.56 -41.96 -23.77
C PRO A 221 22.50 -42.63 -22.75
N ALA A 222 23.06 -41.84 -21.81
CA ALA A 222 23.66 -42.36 -20.59
C ALA A 222 23.35 -41.43 -19.39
N SER A 223 22.39 -41.90 -18.58
CA SER A 223 22.24 -41.77 -17.11
C SER A 223 22.57 -40.44 -16.38
N PRO A 224 21.64 -39.92 -15.55
CA PRO A 224 21.91 -38.83 -14.63
C PRO A 224 22.69 -39.36 -13.41
N SER A 225 23.90 -38.85 -13.17
CA SER A 225 24.61 -39.09 -11.92
C SER A 225 23.94 -38.30 -10.80
N LEU A 226 23.32 -39.08 -9.92
CA LEU A 226 23.02 -38.87 -8.51
C LEU A 226 23.85 -37.75 -7.83
N GLY A 227 23.14 -36.77 -7.27
CA GLY A 227 23.44 -36.20 -5.96
C GLY A 227 24.69 -35.33 -5.82
N ASP A 228 24.69 -34.17 -6.47
CA ASP A 228 25.44 -33.04 -5.92
C ASP A 228 24.61 -32.50 -4.75
N VAL A 229 24.88 -33.02 -3.55
CA VAL A 229 24.43 -32.40 -2.31
C VAL A 229 25.15 -31.07 -2.26
N GLU A 230 24.48 -29.99 -2.68
CA GLU A 230 24.97 -28.63 -2.44
C GLU A 230 25.28 -28.55 -0.94
N ASP A 231 26.57 -28.54 -0.61
CA ASP A 231 27.11 -28.23 0.70
C ASP A 231 26.82 -26.74 0.95
N VAL A 232 25.55 -26.45 1.29
CA VAL A 232 25.09 -25.10 1.58
C VAL A 232 25.77 -24.70 2.88
N ASP A 233 26.80 -23.84 2.75
CA ASP A 233 27.54 -23.26 3.86
C ASP A 233 26.57 -22.88 5.01
N PRO A 234 26.75 -23.46 6.21
CA PRO A 234 25.91 -23.19 7.38
C PRO A 234 25.75 -21.69 7.69
N PHE A 235 26.72 -20.86 7.32
CA PHE A 235 26.63 -19.40 7.46
C PHE A 235 25.59 -18.79 6.53
N PHE A 236 25.52 -19.22 5.25
CA PHE A 236 24.51 -18.74 4.31
C PHE A 236 23.11 -19.20 4.70
N TYR A 237 22.96 -20.43 5.20
CA TYR A 237 21.70 -20.93 5.70
C TYR A 237 21.18 -20.10 6.89
N THR A 238 22.01 -19.88 7.90
CA THR A 238 21.65 -19.08 9.08
C THR A 238 21.26 -17.65 8.71
N ARG A 239 22.02 -17.00 7.82
CA ARG A 239 21.71 -15.66 7.32
C ARG A 239 20.40 -15.63 6.52
N SER A 240 20.12 -16.67 5.74
CA SER A 240 18.90 -16.78 4.95
C SER A 240 17.66 -16.92 5.83
N ILE A 241 17.73 -17.72 6.91
CA ILE A 241 16.66 -17.84 7.91
C ILE A 241 16.40 -16.49 8.57
N HIS A 242 17.44 -15.80 9.03
CA HIS A 242 17.26 -14.51 9.69
C HIS A 242 16.58 -13.48 8.78
N ARG A 243 16.99 -13.44 7.51
CA ARG A 243 16.36 -12.57 6.49
C ARG A 243 14.89 -12.95 6.29
N PHE A 244 14.59 -14.24 6.23
CA PHE A 244 13.25 -14.76 6.10
C PHE A 244 12.35 -14.34 7.27
N CYS A 245 12.79 -14.58 8.52
CA CYS A 245 12.05 -14.20 9.73
C CYS A 245 11.81 -12.70 9.80
N THR A 246 12.79 -11.89 9.38
CA THR A 246 12.66 -10.43 9.30
C THR A 246 11.56 -10.01 8.32
N ILE A 247 11.54 -10.61 7.13
CA ILE A 247 10.53 -10.32 6.10
C ILE A 247 9.14 -10.76 6.57
N LEU A 248 9.00 -11.98 7.12
CA LEU A 248 7.73 -12.45 7.65
C LEU A 248 7.20 -11.58 8.79
N SER A 249 8.08 -11.18 9.72
CA SER A 249 7.70 -10.29 10.82
C SER A 249 7.18 -8.94 10.31
N SER A 250 7.83 -8.39 9.28
CA SER A 250 7.36 -7.16 8.62
C SER A 250 5.98 -7.34 7.99
N ILE A 251 5.78 -8.42 7.24
CA ILE A 251 4.50 -8.71 6.57
C ILE A 251 3.39 -8.93 7.59
N ARG A 252 3.64 -9.67 8.67
CA ARG A 252 2.67 -9.89 9.75
C ARG A 252 2.18 -8.58 10.36
N ARG A 253 3.10 -7.66 10.65
CA ARG A 253 2.73 -6.33 11.15
C ARG A 253 1.83 -5.57 10.17
N GLN A 254 2.14 -5.63 8.87
CA GLN A 254 1.29 -5.02 7.83
C GLN A 254 -0.09 -5.67 7.78
N ILE A 255 -0.16 -7.01 7.79
CA ILE A 255 -1.43 -7.75 7.81
C ILE A 255 -2.29 -7.32 9.00
N THR A 256 -1.72 -7.28 10.20
CA THR A 256 -2.46 -6.84 11.41
C THR A 256 -2.97 -5.40 11.26
N ALA A 257 -2.14 -4.48 10.78
CA ALA A 257 -2.57 -3.10 10.57
C ALA A 257 -3.73 -3.00 9.58
N HIS A 258 -3.63 -3.67 8.42
CA HIS A 258 -4.71 -3.69 7.43
C HIS A 258 -6.00 -4.34 7.98
N MET A 259 -5.89 -5.43 8.74
CA MET A 259 -7.07 -6.05 9.37
C MET A 259 -7.79 -5.08 10.29
N THR A 260 -7.06 -4.35 11.16
CA THR A 260 -7.66 -3.36 12.06
C THR A 260 -8.35 -2.23 11.30
N THR A 261 -7.74 -1.74 10.20
CA THR A 261 -8.36 -0.72 9.34
C THR A 261 -9.64 -1.24 8.69
N LEU A 262 -9.63 -2.47 8.16
CA LEU A 262 -10.81 -3.07 7.54
C LEU A 262 -11.94 -3.31 8.55
N GLU A 263 -11.63 -3.70 9.79
CA GLU A 263 -12.65 -3.85 10.83
C GLU A 263 -13.37 -2.54 11.14
N LEU A 264 -12.62 -1.43 11.19
CA LEU A 264 -13.19 -0.09 11.35
C LEU A 264 -14.07 0.30 10.16
N GLU A 265 -13.58 0.10 8.93
CA GLU A 265 -14.32 0.41 7.70
C GLU A 265 -15.59 -0.43 7.54
N ILE A 266 -15.51 -1.75 7.81
CA ILE A 266 -16.66 -2.66 7.77
C ILE A 266 -17.69 -2.23 8.82
N SER A 267 -17.25 -1.84 10.01
CA SER A 267 -18.13 -1.33 11.07
C SER A 267 -18.81 -0.02 10.65
N ALA A 268 -18.07 0.89 10.01
CA ALA A 268 -18.62 2.14 9.49
C ALA A 268 -19.68 1.91 8.40
N CYS A 269 -19.48 0.92 7.52
CA CYS A 269 -20.50 0.53 6.52
C CYS A 269 -21.79 -0.04 7.13
N ARG A 270 -21.75 -0.55 8.38
CA ARG A 270 -22.91 -1.11 9.08
C ARG A 270 -23.73 -0.07 9.83
N ILE A 271 -23.16 1.12 10.09
CA ILE A 271 -23.89 2.18 10.78
C ILE A 271 -25.09 2.56 9.89
N PRO A 272 -26.33 2.40 10.36
CA PRO A 272 -27.50 2.78 9.59
C PRO A 272 -27.36 4.25 9.23
N THR A 273 -27.13 4.52 7.95
CA THR A 273 -27.20 5.90 7.46
C THR A 273 -28.63 6.32 7.72
N VAL A 274 -28.84 7.29 8.62
CA VAL A 274 -30.16 7.83 8.95
C VAL A 274 -30.94 7.94 7.64
N PRO A 275 -32.07 7.21 7.49
CA PRO A 275 -32.65 6.95 6.18
C PRO A 275 -32.79 8.27 5.44
N ALA A 276 -32.25 8.35 4.22
CA ALA A 276 -32.26 9.58 3.44
C ALA A 276 -33.67 10.19 3.35
N HIS A 277 -34.72 9.37 3.48
CA HIS A 277 -36.11 9.77 3.69
C HIS A 277 -36.30 10.69 4.89
N SER A 278 -35.89 10.28 6.09
CA SER A 278 -36.01 11.09 7.31
C SER A 278 -35.22 12.40 7.22
N ASN A 279 -34.03 12.36 6.61
CA ASN A 279 -33.21 13.56 6.39
C ASN A 279 -33.85 14.48 5.34
N ARG A 280 -34.47 13.92 4.29
CA ARG A 280 -35.20 14.65 3.26
C ARG A 280 -36.51 15.24 3.78
N GLU A 281 -37.23 14.52 4.62
CA GLU A 281 -38.43 15.01 5.32
C GLU A 281 -38.09 16.12 6.29
N LEU A 282 -37.05 15.95 7.12
CA LEU A 282 -36.58 17.00 8.03
C LEU A 282 -36.17 18.25 7.25
N LYS A 283 -35.44 18.09 6.14
CA LYS A 283 -35.11 19.21 5.24
C LYS A 283 -36.36 19.83 4.61
N ALA A 284 -37.33 19.02 4.20
CA ALA A 284 -38.59 19.52 3.63
C ALA A 284 -39.41 20.29 4.67
N LEU A 285 -39.44 19.83 5.92
CA LEU A 285 -40.08 20.50 7.05
C LEU A 285 -39.35 21.80 7.39
N ASP A 286 -38.02 21.81 7.42
CA ASP A 286 -37.22 23.03 7.66
C ASP A 286 -37.41 24.07 6.55
N VAL A 287 -37.41 23.64 5.28
CA VAL A 287 -37.71 24.51 4.13
C VAL A 287 -39.12 25.08 4.24
N LYS A 288 -40.13 24.25 4.59
CA LYS A 288 -41.51 24.72 4.80
C LYS A 288 -41.59 25.74 5.94
N ALA A 289 -41.00 25.45 7.09
CA ALA A 289 -40.97 26.34 8.24
C ALA A 289 -40.24 27.66 7.95
N ARG A 290 -39.16 27.61 7.16
CA ARG A 290 -38.46 28.80 6.68
C ARG A 290 -39.33 29.63 5.75
N ILE A 291 -40.02 29.01 4.79
CA ILE A 291 -40.95 29.69 3.88
C ILE A 291 -42.08 30.34 4.68
N GLU A 292 -42.64 29.66 5.67
CA GLU A 292 -43.71 30.18 6.52
C GLU A 292 -43.25 31.38 7.35
N ARG A 293 -42.08 31.31 7.98
CA ARG A 293 -41.46 32.46 8.66
C ARG A 293 -41.25 33.64 7.72
N LEU A 294 -40.73 33.38 6.51
CA LEU A 294 -40.53 34.43 5.51
C LEU A 294 -41.87 35.04 5.07
N ARG A 295 -42.93 34.24 4.89
CA ARG A 295 -44.28 34.74 4.59
C ARG A 295 -44.82 35.60 5.72
N ALA A 296 -44.70 35.16 6.97
CA ALA A 296 -45.15 35.91 8.15
C ALA A 296 -44.46 37.27 8.29
N CYS A 297 -43.16 37.34 7.95
CA CYS A 297 -42.40 38.59 7.94
C CYS A 297 -42.58 39.42 6.64
N GLY A 298 -43.51 39.03 5.75
CA GLY A 298 -43.74 39.73 4.48
C GLY A 298 -42.53 39.72 3.55
N TRP A 299 -41.68 38.70 3.65
CA TRP A 299 -40.43 38.55 2.90
C TRP A 299 -39.46 39.74 3.07
N LYS A 300 -39.61 40.51 4.15
CA LYS A 300 -38.73 41.65 4.44
C LYS A 300 -37.31 41.15 4.65
N ARG A 301 -36.43 41.45 3.70
CA ARG A 301 -34.99 41.26 3.85
C ARG A 301 -34.46 42.38 4.75
N THR A 302 -33.75 42.02 5.82
CA THR A 302 -33.01 43.02 6.59
C THR A 302 -31.99 43.67 5.65
N ARG A 303 -32.00 44.99 5.59
CA ARG A 303 -30.94 45.72 4.88
C ARG A 303 -29.61 45.45 5.57
N PHE A 304 -28.53 45.58 4.80
CA PHE A 304 -27.18 45.49 5.36
C PHE A 304 -27.02 46.54 6.47
N ASP A 305 -26.52 46.09 7.62
CA ASP A 305 -26.23 46.92 8.78
C ASP A 305 -24.72 46.83 9.04
N ALA A 306 -24.02 47.91 8.69
CA ALA A 306 -22.57 47.98 8.80
C ALA A 306 -22.10 47.85 10.26
N GLN A 307 -22.83 48.43 11.22
CA GLN A 307 -22.46 48.39 12.63
C GLN A 307 -22.61 46.98 13.22
N ARG A 308 -23.65 46.25 12.79
CA ARG A 308 -23.80 44.85 13.18
C ARG A 308 -22.66 43.98 12.67
N TYR A 309 -22.18 44.26 11.46
CA TYR A 309 -21.06 43.54 10.87
C TYR A 309 -19.75 43.86 11.61
N GLU A 310 -19.52 45.13 11.95
CA GLU A 310 -18.37 45.60 12.72
C GLU A 310 -18.26 44.90 14.08
N ARG A 311 -19.35 44.84 14.85
CA ARG A 311 -19.38 44.09 16.13
C ARG A 311 -19.12 42.60 15.96
N LEU A 312 -19.61 42.00 14.88
CA LEU A 312 -19.36 40.58 14.57
C LEU A 312 -17.87 40.34 14.31
N THR A 313 -17.21 41.25 13.58
CA THR A 313 -15.75 41.20 13.38
C THR A 313 -14.98 41.40 14.68
N GLU A 314 -15.36 42.35 15.53
CA GLU A 314 -14.73 42.57 16.84
C GLU A 314 -14.82 41.34 17.74
N ASN A 315 -16.01 40.72 17.83
CA ASN A 315 -16.22 39.49 18.61
C ASN A 315 -15.39 38.32 18.06
N ALA A 316 -15.37 38.12 16.74
CA ALA A 316 -14.57 37.06 16.12
C ALA A 316 -13.07 37.25 16.34
N LEU A 317 -12.60 38.50 16.36
CA LEU A 317 -11.21 38.83 16.70
C LEU A 317 -10.91 38.55 18.18
N ALA A 318 -11.84 38.85 19.09
CA ALA A 318 -11.70 38.56 20.52
C ALA A 318 -11.62 37.04 20.79
N ASP A 319 -12.44 36.22 20.13
CA ASP A 319 -12.45 34.76 20.26
C ASP A 319 -11.13 34.10 19.78
N MET A 320 -10.33 34.77 18.94
CA MET A 320 -9.02 34.26 18.50
C MET A 320 -7.87 34.62 19.43
N VAL A 321 -8.08 35.58 20.34
CA VAL A 321 -7.05 36.09 21.26
C VAL A 321 -7.25 35.57 22.70
N GLY A 322 -8.44 35.04 23.02
CA GLY A 322 -8.74 34.34 24.28
C GLY A 322 -8.44 32.85 24.23
#